data_AF-A0A1Z5JDS7-F1
#
_entry.id   AF-A0A1Z5JDS7-F1
#
_cell.length_a   1.000
_cell.length_b   1.000
_cell.length_c   1.000
_cell.angle_alpha   90.00
_cell.angle_beta   90.00
_cell.angle_gamma   90.00
#
_symmetry.space_group_name_H-M   'P 1'
#
loop_
_entity.id
_entity.type
_entity.pdbx_description
1 polymer ?
#
loop_
_entity_poly.entity_id
_entity_poly.type
_entity_poly.pdbx_seq_one_letter_code
_entity_poly.pdbx_strand_id
1 'polypeptide(L)'
;MKLHAFIHCLTAAFSGTALTDAYQPLSGVRVASVQNADPSGKPTEIDVGEWLSTGKRCVVFGTYAADFNAIEYGQRLRYYWPKLQESGVEKCSFILNCQPEAAKLLKEVIDLPDSIELWVDNEGKAGRAFGVERGWLPENNDINPFLKLFGMLFGLGAWATLPAVIGGYIGNPFVAQPWIEDALAVGQRKGRWPDTALELNADGSVKANKFTELPWVGAWPRRPLELATLRLQSMIGISLSKWKDLAPDEAALEAGVLTQLGGCLIVSNDKPIYEWRDPGICAVVNFEDVLKKI
;
A
#
# COMPACT_ATOMS: atom_id res chain seq x y z
N MET A 1 18.55 51.52 27.93
CA MET A 1 18.51 50.03 27.94
C MET A 1 17.10 49.62 27.54
N LYS A 2 16.90 49.18 26.29
CA LYS A 2 16.65 47.76 25.89
C LYS A 2 15.39 47.21 26.58
N LEU A 3 14.34 46.79 25.88
CA LEU A 3 14.36 45.85 24.76
C LEU A 3 13.07 45.99 23.93
N HIS A 4 13.22 46.19 22.62
CA HIS A 4 12.13 46.09 21.63
C HIS A 4 11.78 44.61 21.44
N ALA A 5 10.51 44.24 21.60
CA ALA A 5 9.99 42.95 21.21
C ALA A 5 9.58 43.01 19.73
N PHE A 6 10.42 42.42 18.87
CA PHE A 6 10.10 42.13 17.48
C PHE A 6 9.15 40.92 17.43
N ILE A 7 7.90 41.16 17.03
CA ILE A 7 6.98 40.10 16.63
C ILE A 7 7.30 39.78 15.17
N HIS A 8 8.05 38.71 14.92
CA HIS A 8 8.16 38.14 13.58
C HIS A 8 6.88 37.34 13.28
N CYS A 9 6.00 37.96 12.49
CA CYS A 9 4.91 37.28 11.81
C CYS A 9 5.53 36.37 10.75
N LEU A 10 5.64 35.07 11.03
CA LEU A 10 6.04 34.07 10.07
C LEU A 10 4.83 33.77 9.18
N THR A 11 4.60 34.63 8.18
CA THR A 11 3.77 34.26 7.02
C THR A 11 4.51 33.13 6.30
N ALA A 12 4.09 31.90 6.57
CA ALA A 12 4.40 30.77 5.70
C ALA A 12 3.82 31.10 4.33
N ALA A 13 4.69 31.55 3.42
CA ALA A 13 4.38 31.60 2.01
C ALA A 13 4.06 30.17 1.59
N PHE A 14 2.77 29.87 1.43
CA PHE A 14 2.34 28.80 0.55
C PHE A 14 2.82 29.21 -0.85
N SER A 15 4.05 28.82 -1.18
CA SER A 15 4.48 28.81 -2.57
C SER A 15 3.57 27.80 -3.23
N GLY A 16 2.60 28.29 -4.01
CA GLY A 16 1.92 27.52 -5.03
C GLY A 16 2.97 27.08 -6.05
N THR A 17 3.78 26.08 -5.69
CA THR A 17 4.32 25.17 -6.69
C THR A 17 3.10 24.57 -7.33
N ALA A 18 2.88 24.97 -8.59
CA ALA A 18 1.91 24.35 -9.46
C ALA A 18 1.92 22.85 -9.22
N LEU A 19 0.76 22.20 -9.29
CA LEU A 19 0.67 20.79 -9.61
C LEU A 19 1.35 20.61 -10.98
N THR A 20 2.68 20.62 -11.01
CA THR A 20 3.48 20.03 -12.07
C THR A 20 3.07 18.58 -12.05
N ASP A 21 2.25 18.22 -13.03
CA ASP A 21 1.67 16.91 -13.28
C ASP A 21 2.48 15.78 -12.66
N ALA A 22 2.08 15.30 -11.48
CA ALA A 22 2.83 14.29 -10.71
C ALA A 22 3.01 12.95 -11.44
N TYR A 23 2.34 12.78 -12.58
CA TYR A 23 2.48 11.62 -13.45
C TYR A 23 3.39 11.87 -14.67
N GLN A 24 3.80 13.12 -14.99
CA GLN A 24 4.76 13.36 -16.09
C GLN A 24 6.08 12.60 -15.93
N PRO A 25 6.65 12.48 -14.72
CA PRO A 25 7.82 11.62 -14.51
C PRO A 25 7.60 10.14 -14.85
N LEU A 26 6.34 9.69 -14.93
CA LEU A 26 5.95 8.33 -15.30
C LEU A 26 5.84 8.14 -16.82
N SER A 27 5.84 9.22 -17.61
CA SER A 27 5.85 9.12 -19.07
C SER A 27 7.13 8.42 -19.53
N GLY A 28 7.01 7.37 -20.33
CA GLY A 28 8.15 6.55 -20.77
C GLY A 28 8.55 5.46 -19.77
N VAL A 29 7.97 5.44 -18.56
CA VAL A 29 8.25 4.39 -17.58
C VAL A 29 7.39 3.17 -17.90
N ARG A 30 8.05 2.07 -18.24
CA ARG A 30 7.39 0.83 -18.65
C ARG A 30 7.37 -0.21 -17.55
N VAL A 31 6.23 -0.88 -17.43
CA VAL A 31 5.99 -2.01 -16.52
C VAL A 31 5.39 -3.18 -17.28
N ALA A 32 5.54 -4.40 -16.77
CA ALA A 32 5.05 -5.60 -17.44
C ALA A 32 3.70 -6.02 -16.89
N SER A 33 2.71 -6.23 -17.76
CA SER A 33 1.41 -6.77 -17.38
C SER A 33 1.51 -8.26 -17.02
N VAL A 34 0.90 -8.64 -15.90
CA VAL A 34 0.85 -10.04 -15.44
C VAL A 34 -0.31 -10.82 -16.07
N GLN A 35 -1.33 -10.09 -16.53
CA GLN A 35 -2.58 -10.66 -17.08
C GLN A 35 -2.55 -10.75 -18.62
N ASN A 36 -1.80 -9.88 -19.28
CA ASN A 36 -1.75 -9.81 -20.74
C ASN A 36 -0.37 -10.21 -21.26
N ALA A 37 -0.36 -11.06 -22.30
CA ALA A 37 0.82 -11.38 -23.07
C ALA A 37 0.66 -10.85 -24.50
N ASP A 38 1.77 -10.45 -25.11
CA ASP A 38 1.85 -10.13 -26.51
C ASP A 38 1.66 -11.40 -27.39
N PRO A 39 1.51 -11.25 -28.72
CA PRO A 39 1.36 -12.41 -29.62
C PRO A 39 2.54 -13.39 -29.61
N SER A 40 3.70 -13.00 -29.05
CA SER A 40 4.88 -13.84 -28.89
C SER A 40 4.92 -14.57 -27.53
N GLY A 41 3.92 -14.36 -26.68
CA GLY A 41 3.82 -14.96 -25.34
C GLY A 41 4.61 -14.21 -24.26
N LYS A 42 5.16 -13.03 -24.56
CA LYS A 42 5.86 -12.20 -23.56
C LYS A 42 4.88 -11.29 -22.83
N PRO A 43 5.12 -10.94 -21.55
CA PRO A 43 4.32 -9.95 -20.84
C PRO A 43 4.20 -8.65 -21.65
N THR A 44 2.98 -8.12 -21.77
CA THR A 44 2.75 -6.84 -22.46
C THR A 44 3.36 -5.70 -21.66
N GLU A 45 4.18 -4.85 -22.29
CA GLU A 45 4.68 -3.63 -21.66
C GLU A 45 3.62 -2.52 -21.69
N ILE A 46 3.46 -1.85 -20.55
CA ILE A 46 2.55 -0.73 -20.36
C ILE A 46 3.37 0.51 -19.99
N ASP A 47 3.20 1.60 -20.73
CA ASP A 47 3.68 2.92 -20.32
C ASP A 47 2.74 3.49 -19.25
N VAL A 48 3.26 3.71 -18.05
CA VAL A 48 2.44 4.11 -16.90
C VAL A 48 1.87 5.52 -17.09
N GLY A 49 2.66 6.44 -17.65
CA GLY A 49 2.23 7.81 -17.91
C GLY A 49 1.14 7.89 -18.98
N GLU A 50 1.32 7.18 -20.10
CA GLU A 50 0.30 7.09 -21.16
C GLU A 50 -0.97 6.36 -20.68
N TRP A 51 -0.82 5.34 -19.84
CA TRP A 51 -2.01 4.69 -19.27
C TRP A 51 -2.75 5.64 -18.31
N LEU A 52 -2.06 6.47 -17.53
CA LEU A 52 -2.70 7.40 -16.59
C LEU A 52 -3.37 8.61 -17.26
N SER A 53 -2.94 9.00 -18.47
CA SER A 53 -3.46 10.19 -19.17
C SER A 53 -4.94 10.10 -19.57
N THR A 54 -5.48 8.88 -19.64
CA THR A 54 -6.81 8.62 -20.23
C THR A 54 -7.88 8.31 -19.18
N GLY A 55 -8.97 9.08 -19.16
CA GLY A 55 -10.10 8.86 -18.23
C GLY A 55 -9.75 9.16 -16.78
N LYS A 56 -10.53 8.62 -15.83
CA LYS A 56 -10.22 8.66 -14.39
C LYS A 56 -9.62 7.33 -13.93
N ARG A 57 -8.32 7.30 -13.66
CA ARG A 57 -7.56 6.07 -13.37
C ARG A 57 -6.73 6.16 -12.11
N CYS A 58 -6.57 5.02 -11.45
CA CYS A 58 -5.81 4.86 -10.20
C CYS A 58 -4.61 3.94 -10.42
N VAL A 59 -3.44 4.32 -9.93
CA VAL A 59 -2.27 3.46 -9.83
C VAL A 59 -1.86 3.37 -8.37
N VAL A 60 -1.75 2.15 -7.87
CA VAL A 60 -1.09 1.86 -6.59
C VAL A 60 0.32 1.36 -6.88
N PHE A 61 1.31 2.08 -6.35
CA PHE A 61 2.71 1.67 -6.36
C PHE A 61 2.95 0.82 -5.12
N GLY A 62 2.83 -0.49 -5.28
CA GLY A 62 3.19 -1.46 -4.25
C GLY A 62 4.70 -1.61 -4.10
N THR A 63 5.09 -2.20 -2.98
CA THR A 63 6.46 -2.63 -2.70
C THR A 63 6.66 -4.07 -3.21
N TYR A 64 7.62 -4.83 -2.67
CA TYR A 64 7.81 -6.23 -3.03
C TYR A 64 6.69 -7.12 -2.44
N ALA A 65 6.40 -8.26 -3.07
CA ALA A 65 5.17 -9.02 -2.80
C ALA A 65 5.04 -9.58 -1.36
N ALA A 66 6.17 -9.87 -0.69
CA ALA A 66 6.17 -10.32 0.70
C ALA A 66 6.08 -9.17 1.74
N ASP A 67 6.09 -7.91 1.31
CA ASP A 67 6.11 -6.75 2.21
C ASP A 67 4.74 -6.46 2.86
N PHE A 68 4.78 -5.85 4.04
CA PHE A 68 3.57 -5.42 4.74
C PHE A 68 2.75 -4.40 3.94
N ASN A 69 3.40 -3.42 3.28
CA ASN A 69 2.66 -2.39 2.54
C ASN A 69 1.97 -3.00 1.33
N ALA A 70 2.66 -3.84 0.53
CA ALA A 70 2.07 -4.49 -0.62
C ALA A 70 0.85 -5.35 -0.25
N ILE A 71 0.96 -6.16 0.80
CA ILE A 71 -0.15 -7.01 1.27
C ILE A 71 -1.33 -6.13 1.74
N GLU A 72 -1.07 -5.11 2.56
CA GLU A 72 -2.12 -4.23 3.08
C GLU A 72 -2.79 -3.41 1.96
N TYR A 73 -2.01 -2.93 0.98
CA TYR A 73 -2.53 -2.25 -0.21
C TYR A 73 -3.50 -3.15 -0.98
N GLY A 74 -3.08 -4.37 -1.31
CA GLY A 74 -3.92 -5.28 -2.07
C GLY A 74 -5.19 -5.68 -1.31
N GLN A 75 -5.11 -5.89 0.01
CA GLN A 75 -6.27 -6.15 0.87
C GLN A 75 -7.26 -4.97 0.89
N ARG A 76 -6.76 -3.74 1.06
CA ARG A 76 -7.58 -2.52 1.01
C ARG A 76 -8.17 -2.30 -0.37
N LEU A 77 -7.37 -2.46 -1.42
CA LEU A 77 -7.81 -2.22 -2.78
C LEU A 77 -8.90 -3.22 -3.19
N ARG A 78 -8.79 -4.50 -2.83
CA ARG A 78 -9.88 -5.48 -3.01
C ARG A 78 -11.19 -4.99 -2.39
N TYR A 79 -11.14 -4.48 -1.16
CA TYR A 79 -12.34 -4.02 -0.44
C TYR A 79 -12.90 -2.72 -1.03
N TYR A 80 -12.04 -1.77 -1.38
CA TYR A 80 -12.44 -0.42 -1.81
C TYR A 80 -12.68 -0.27 -3.30
N TRP A 81 -12.25 -1.23 -4.12
CA TRP A 81 -12.38 -1.15 -5.57
C TRP A 81 -13.81 -0.86 -6.05
N PRO A 82 -14.87 -1.55 -5.57
CA PRO A 82 -16.24 -1.22 -5.97
C PRO A 82 -16.63 0.24 -5.67
N LYS A 83 -16.21 0.79 -4.52
CA LYS A 83 -16.50 2.18 -4.13
C LYS A 83 -15.71 3.19 -4.96
N LEU A 84 -14.49 2.85 -5.35
CA LEU A 84 -13.71 3.66 -6.29
C LEU A 84 -14.39 3.71 -7.66
N GLN A 85 -14.93 2.59 -8.14
CA GLN A 85 -15.70 2.55 -9.39
C GLN A 85 -16.98 3.38 -9.31
N GLU A 86 -17.73 3.28 -8.21
CA GLU A 86 -18.91 4.13 -7.95
C GLU A 86 -18.56 5.63 -7.93
N SER A 87 -17.35 5.96 -7.50
CA SER A 87 -16.80 7.33 -7.52
C SER A 87 -16.26 7.74 -8.90
N GLY A 88 -16.47 6.91 -9.93
CA GLY A 88 -16.09 7.16 -11.32
C GLY A 88 -14.66 6.76 -11.69
N VAL A 89 -13.90 6.08 -10.83
CA VAL A 89 -12.59 5.53 -11.22
C VAL A 89 -12.82 4.37 -12.18
N GLU A 90 -12.43 4.55 -13.45
CA GLU A 90 -12.70 3.62 -14.55
C GLU A 90 -11.80 2.39 -14.51
N LYS A 91 -10.52 2.61 -14.20
CA LYS A 91 -9.51 1.55 -14.11
C LYS A 91 -8.59 1.75 -12.93
N CYS A 92 -8.12 0.65 -12.38
CA CYS A 92 -7.07 0.64 -11.36
C CYS A 92 -6.00 -0.37 -11.71
N SER A 93 -4.73 0.01 -11.54
CA SER A 93 -3.63 -0.92 -11.55
C SER A 93 -2.91 -0.99 -10.21
N PHE A 94 -2.36 -2.17 -9.92
CA PHE A 94 -1.49 -2.43 -8.79
C PHE A 94 -0.13 -2.90 -9.31
N ILE A 95 0.90 -2.09 -9.11
CA ILE A 95 2.26 -2.36 -9.55
C ILE A 95 3.04 -2.95 -8.38
N LEU A 96 3.67 -4.11 -8.56
CA LEU A 96 4.50 -4.74 -7.53
C LEU A 96 5.97 -4.82 -7.94
N ASN A 97 6.86 -4.62 -6.96
CA ASN A 97 8.30 -4.73 -7.15
C ASN A 97 8.76 -6.18 -7.00
N CYS A 98 8.41 -7.04 -7.95
CA CYS A 98 8.72 -8.46 -7.91
C CYS A 98 8.63 -9.12 -9.29
N GLN A 99 8.88 -10.43 -9.33
CA GLN A 99 8.63 -11.25 -10.52
C GLN A 99 7.12 -11.52 -10.74
N PRO A 100 6.68 -11.77 -11.98
CA PRO A 100 5.27 -12.02 -12.30
C PRO A 100 4.61 -13.12 -11.45
N GLU A 101 5.35 -14.19 -11.14
CA GLU A 101 4.88 -15.33 -10.37
C GLU A 101 4.57 -14.96 -8.92
N ALA A 102 5.42 -14.12 -8.31
CA ALA A 102 5.21 -13.59 -6.98
C ALA A 102 3.96 -12.67 -6.93
N ALA A 103 3.77 -11.84 -7.97
CA ALA A 103 2.58 -11.01 -8.10
C ALA A 103 1.29 -11.85 -8.23
N LYS A 104 1.31 -12.91 -9.05
CA LYS A 104 0.18 -13.86 -9.20
C LYS A 104 -0.14 -14.54 -7.88
N LEU A 105 0.88 -15.01 -7.16
CA LEU A 105 0.71 -15.65 -5.86
C LEU A 105 0.13 -14.66 -4.84
N LEU A 106 0.63 -13.42 -4.78
CA LEU A 106 0.08 -12.40 -3.88
C LEU A 106 -1.40 -12.12 -4.20
N LYS A 107 -1.74 -11.94 -5.48
CA LYS A 107 -3.11 -11.75 -5.96
C LYS A 107 -4.04 -12.87 -5.47
N GLU A 108 -3.61 -14.12 -5.62
CA GLU A 108 -4.38 -15.30 -5.19
C GLU A 108 -4.59 -15.33 -3.67
N VAL A 109 -3.55 -15.07 -2.87
CA VAL A 109 -3.66 -15.20 -1.41
C VAL A 109 -4.51 -14.09 -0.79
N ILE A 110 -4.61 -12.92 -1.41
CA ILE A 110 -5.43 -11.82 -0.90
C ILE A 110 -6.80 -11.68 -1.58
N ASP A 111 -7.13 -12.57 -2.54
CA ASP A 111 -8.33 -12.53 -3.37
C ASP A 111 -8.49 -11.23 -4.19
N LEU A 112 -7.39 -10.68 -4.72
CA LEU A 112 -7.45 -9.46 -5.52
C LEU A 112 -8.18 -9.72 -6.84
N PRO A 113 -9.26 -8.97 -7.16
CA PRO A 113 -10.12 -9.26 -8.30
C PRO A 113 -9.41 -9.06 -9.65
N ASP A 114 -9.91 -9.72 -10.70
CA ASP A 114 -9.38 -9.62 -12.07
C ASP A 114 -9.64 -8.28 -12.75
N SER A 115 -10.63 -7.53 -12.27
CA SER A 115 -10.93 -6.18 -12.73
C SER A 115 -9.86 -5.14 -12.37
N ILE A 116 -8.93 -5.49 -11.48
CA ILE A 116 -7.76 -4.66 -11.17
C ILE A 116 -6.59 -5.17 -12.00
N GLU A 117 -5.96 -4.26 -12.74
CA GLU A 117 -4.81 -4.58 -13.57
C GLU A 117 -3.59 -4.87 -12.68
N LEU A 118 -2.96 -6.03 -12.82
CA LEU A 118 -1.78 -6.40 -12.06
C LEU A 118 -0.54 -6.29 -12.93
N TRP A 119 0.39 -5.43 -12.51
CA TRP A 119 1.64 -5.18 -13.23
C TRP A 119 2.84 -5.41 -12.33
N VAL A 120 4.00 -5.66 -12.94
CA VAL A 120 5.27 -5.80 -12.23
C VAL A 120 6.33 -4.87 -12.76
N ASP A 121 7.14 -4.40 -11.82
CA ASP A 121 8.35 -3.63 -12.04
C ASP A 121 9.41 -4.11 -11.04
N ASN A 122 10.10 -5.19 -11.39
CA ASN A 122 10.98 -5.91 -10.46
C ASN A 122 12.01 -5.02 -9.76
N GLU A 123 12.46 -3.95 -10.42
CA GLU A 123 13.44 -3.02 -9.88
C GLU A 123 12.82 -1.78 -9.22
N GLY A 124 11.51 -1.58 -9.25
CA GLY A 124 10.82 -0.46 -8.60
C GLY A 124 11.02 0.92 -9.22
N LYS A 125 11.33 0.99 -10.51
CA LYS A 125 11.55 2.22 -11.30
C LYS A 125 10.32 3.15 -11.31
N ALA A 126 9.12 2.62 -11.47
CA ALA A 126 7.86 3.37 -11.52
C ALA A 126 7.57 4.09 -10.19
N GLY A 127 7.73 3.40 -9.06
CA GLY A 127 7.61 4.03 -7.74
C GLY A 127 8.62 5.16 -7.57
N ARG A 128 9.89 4.95 -7.94
CA ARG A 128 10.92 5.99 -7.84
C ARG A 128 10.65 7.19 -8.76
N ALA A 129 10.16 6.94 -9.97
CA ALA A 129 9.75 7.99 -10.89
C ALA A 129 8.59 8.82 -10.33
N PHE A 130 7.61 8.19 -9.68
CA PHE A 130 6.55 8.88 -8.94
C PHE A 130 7.08 9.66 -7.71
N GLY A 131 8.27 9.30 -7.21
CA GLY A 131 8.92 9.94 -6.07
C GLY A 131 8.54 9.32 -4.74
N VAL A 132 8.30 8.01 -4.67
CA VAL A 132 8.15 7.31 -3.39
C VAL A 132 9.46 7.35 -2.60
N GLU A 133 9.35 7.31 -1.27
CA GLU A 133 10.49 7.27 -0.36
C GLU A 133 11.32 6.00 -0.56
N ARG A 134 12.64 6.13 -0.44
CA ARG A 134 13.60 5.00 -0.62
C ARG A 134 14.08 4.39 0.70
N GLY A 135 13.56 4.88 1.82
CA GLY A 135 13.83 4.36 3.16
C GLY A 135 15.15 4.85 3.75
N TRP A 136 15.71 4.06 4.66
CA TRP A 136 16.92 4.44 5.41
C TRP A 136 18.19 4.01 4.69
N LEU A 137 19.09 4.98 4.45
CA LEU A 137 20.39 4.77 3.80
C LEU A 137 20.28 4.08 2.42
N PRO A 138 19.44 4.60 1.50
CA PRO A 138 19.14 3.94 0.23
C PRO A 138 20.38 3.73 -0.65
N GLU A 139 21.31 4.69 -0.67
CA GLU A 139 22.54 4.63 -1.49
C GLU A 139 23.73 3.94 -0.80
N ASN A 140 23.58 3.50 0.45
CA ASN A 140 24.69 2.91 1.18
C ASN A 140 24.83 1.42 0.87
N ASN A 141 25.63 1.09 -0.14
CA ASN A 141 25.82 -0.30 -0.59
C ASN A 141 26.69 -1.14 0.37
N ASP A 142 27.35 -0.52 1.35
CA ASP A 142 28.16 -1.23 2.35
C ASP A 142 27.31 -1.86 3.46
N ILE A 143 26.04 -1.46 3.57
CA ILE A 143 25.11 -1.96 4.58
C ILE A 143 24.18 -3.00 3.98
N ASN A 144 24.10 -4.16 4.64
CA ASN A 144 23.18 -5.23 4.27
C ASN A 144 21.72 -4.71 4.16
N PRO A 145 21.00 -4.97 3.05
CA PRO A 145 19.63 -4.49 2.85
C PRO A 145 18.67 -4.85 3.99
N PHE A 146 18.78 -6.05 4.58
CA PHE A 146 17.93 -6.47 5.70
C PHE A 146 18.20 -5.66 6.97
N LEU A 147 19.43 -5.22 7.18
CA LEU A 147 19.76 -4.31 8.30
C LEU A 147 19.13 -2.92 8.09
N LYS A 148 19.10 -2.43 6.85
CA LYS A 148 18.39 -1.19 6.51
C LYS A 148 16.88 -1.31 6.77
N LEU A 149 16.27 -2.41 6.30
CA LEU A 149 14.87 -2.73 6.55
C LEU A 149 14.57 -2.81 8.05
N PHE A 150 15.44 -3.47 8.83
CA PHE A 150 15.32 -3.51 10.28
C PHE A 150 15.32 -2.10 10.88
N GLY A 151 16.22 -1.22 10.45
CA GLY A 151 16.21 0.19 10.86
C GLY A 151 14.90 0.92 10.54
N MET A 152 14.28 0.65 9.38
CA MET A 152 12.97 1.20 9.03
C MET A 152 11.83 0.69 9.91
N LEU A 153 11.91 -0.56 10.40
CA LEU A 153 10.97 -1.08 11.40
C LEU A 153 11.06 -0.30 12.73
N PHE A 154 12.21 0.30 13.04
CA PHE A 154 12.39 1.26 14.15
C PHE A 154 12.10 2.72 13.77
N GLY A 155 11.58 2.97 12.56
CA GLY A 155 11.18 4.30 12.09
C GLY A 155 12.29 5.13 11.43
N LEU A 156 13.49 4.59 11.26
CA LEU A 156 14.57 5.29 10.54
C LEU A 156 14.22 5.38 9.05
N GLY A 157 14.27 6.58 8.45
CA GLY A 157 13.89 6.79 7.04
C GLY A 157 12.42 6.46 6.71
N ALA A 158 11.60 6.15 7.71
CA ALA A 158 10.22 5.69 7.60
C ALA A 158 9.46 6.12 8.87
N TRP A 159 9.41 7.44 9.11
CA TRP A 159 9.06 8.01 10.41
C TRP A 159 7.65 7.61 10.90
N ALA A 160 6.74 7.32 9.98
CA ALA A 160 5.37 6.93 10.31
C ALA A 160 5.21 5.45 10.69
N THR A 161 6.26 4.63 10.59
CA THR A 161 6.21 3.20 10.91
C THR A 161 5.75 2.93 12.33
N LEU A 162 6.43 3.52 13.33
CA LEU A 162 6.09 3.29 14.74
C LEU A 162 4.68 3.80 15.08
N PRO A 163 4.26 5.03 14.69
CA PRO A 163 2.88 5.46 14.85
C PRO A 163 1.85 4.51 14.21
N ALA A 164 2.12 4.01 13.00
CA ALA A 164 1.21 3.12 12.29
C ALA A 164 1.07 1.75 12.95
N VAL A 165 2.17 1.19 13.48
CA VAL A 165 2.18 -0.07 14.24
C VAL A 165 1.43 0.10 15.56
N ILE A 166 1.79 1.12 16.36
CA ILE A 166 1.15 1.43 17.64
C ILE A 166 -0.34 1.67 17.45
N GLY A 167 -0.73 2.42 16.42
CA GLY A 167 -2.13 2.68 16.08
C GLY A 167 -2.93 1.41 15.81
N GLY A 168 -2.30 0.34 15.30
CA GLY A 168 -2.94 -0.95 15.11
C GLY A 168 -3.26 -1.70 16.41
N TYR A 169 -2.47 -1.50 17.46
CA TYR A 169 -2.75 -2.04 18.79
C TYR A 169 -3.80 -1.23 19.53
N ILE A 170 -3.78 0.10 19.39
CA ILE A 170 -4.67 1.01 20.14
C ILE A 170 -6.08 1.07 19.54
N GLY A 171 -6.25 0.93 18.22
CA GLY A 171 -7.55 1.15 17.56
C GLY A 171 -7.80 2.63 17.21
N ASN A 172 -9.03 2.98 16.83
CA ASN A 172 -9.44 4.36 16.54
C ASN A 172 -10.93 4.57 16.92
N PRO A 173 -11.24 5.48 17.87
CA PRO A 173 -12.61 5.73 18.30
C PRO A 173 -13.43 6.59 17.34
N PHE A 174 -12.83 7.13 16.27
CA PHE A 174 -13.48 8.11 15.39
C PHE A 174 -13.63 7.66 13.93
N VAL A 175 -12.72 6.82 13.44
CA VAL A 175 -12.67 6.43 12.02
C VAL A 175 -12.80 4.91 11.89
N ALA A 176 -13.87 4.48 11.22
CA ALA A 176 -14.08 3.08 10.88
C ALA A 176 -13.13 2.63 9.77
N GLN A 177 -12.71 1.37 9.84
CA GLN A 177 -11.87 0.72 8.82
C GLN A 177 -12.40 -0.69 8.54
N PRO A 178 -13.59 -0.83 7.93
CA PRO A 178 -14.28 -2.11 7.77
C PRO A 178 -13.54 -3.12 6.88
N TRP A 179 -12.60 -2.65 6.07
CA TRP A 179 -11.72 -3.52 5.27
C TRP A 179 -10.90 -4.48 6.15
N ILE A 180 -10.63 -4.14 7.41
CA ILE A 180 -9.82 -4.97 8.32
C ILE A 180 -10.56 -6.28 8.64
N GLU A 181 -11.84 -6.16 9.02
CA GLU A 181 -12.70 -7.31 9.32
C GLU A 181 -12.89 -8.20 8.10
N ASP A 182 -13.12 -7.59 6.94
CA ASP A 182 -13.23 -8.31 5.67
C ASP A 182 -11.92 -9.04 5.28
N ALA A 183 -10.76 -8.41 5.45
CA ALA A 183 -9.46 -9.04 5.19
C ALA A 183 -9.14 -10.19 6.17
N LEU A 184 -9.49 -10.03 7.46
CA LEU A 184 -9.40 -11.11 8.45
C LEU A 184 -10.25 -12.31 8.05
N ALA A 185 -11.48 -12.07 7.59
CA ALA A 185 -12.38 -13.12 7.13
C ALA A 185 -11.82 -13.87 5.90
N VAL A 186 -11.25 -13.15 4.92
CA VAL A 186 -10.53 -13.77 3.80
C VAL A 186 -9.40 -14.67 4.30
N GLY A 187 -8.59 -14.21 5.25
CA GLY A 187 -7.50 -15.01 5.78
C GLY A 187 -7.97 -16.24 6.53
N GLN A 188 -8.99 -16.13 7.36
CA GLN A 188 -9.58 -17.26 8.07
C GLN A 188 -10.17 -18.32 7.11
N ARG A 189 -10.86 -17.90 6.05
CA ARG A 189 -11.35 -18.82 5.00
C ARG A 189 -10.23 -19.55 4.26
N LYS A 190 -9.05 -18.91 4.15
CA LYS A 190 -7.84 -19.49 3.57
C LYS A 190 -6.96 -20.22 4.60
N GLY A 191 -7.45 -20.43 5.83
CA GLY A 191 -6.73 -21.15 6.89
C GLY A 191 -5.51 -20.40 7.45
N ARG A 192 -5.48 -19.06 7.39
CA ARG A 192 -4.40 -18.27 7.97
C ARG A 192 -4.60 -18.03 9.46
N TRP A 193 -3.57 -18.31 10.25
CA TRP A 193 -3.50 -17.98 11.67
C TRP A 193 -3.05 -16.52 11.88
N PRO A 194 -3.59 -15.77 12.87
CA PRO A 194 -4.68 -16.15 13.78
C PRO A 194 -6.05 -16.22 13.08
N ASP A 195 -6.82 -17.26 13.38
CA ASP A 195 -8.12 -17.58 12.77
C ASP A 195 -9.28 -17.55 13.78
N THR A 196 -9.02 -17.09 15.00
CA THR A 196 -10.01 -17.07 16.09
C THR A 196 -10.63 -15.70 16.32
N ALA A 197 -10.19 -14.67 15.58
CA ALA A 197 -10.62 -13.28 15.73
C ALA A 197 -12.09 -13.07 15.36
N LEU A 198 -12.58 -13.81 14.36
CA LEU A 198 -13.95 -13.74 13.87
C LEU A 198 -14.67 -15.07 14.04
N GLU A 199 -15.97 -15.01 14.28
CA GLU A 199 -16.89 -16.10 14.00
C GLU A 199 -17.44 -15.91 12.59
N LEU A 200 -17.28 -16.91 11.74
CA LEU A 200 -17.83 -16.90 10.39
C LEU A 200 -19.08 -17.79 10.31
N ASN A 201 -20.05 -17.38 9.50
CA ASN A 201 -21.16 -18.22 9.08
C ASN A 201 -20.69 -19.28 8.08
N ALA A 202 -21.54 -20.26 7.77
CA ALA A 202 -21.24 -21.32 6.80
C ALA A 202 -20.96 -20.79 5.38
N ASP A 203 -21.51 -19.63 5.02
CA ASP A 203 -21.27 -18.94 3.75
C ASP A 203 -20.00 -18.08 3.75
N GLY A 204 -19.26 -18.04 4.88
CA GLY A 204 -18.03 -17.27 5.03
C GLY A 204 -18.23 -15.80 5.39
N SER A 205 -19.48 -15.34 5.57
CA SER A 205 -19.79 -14.00 6.08
C SER A 205 -19.47 -13.88 7.57
N VAL A 206 -19.15 -12.67 8.03
CA VAL A 206 -18.81 -12.42 9.44
C VAL A 206 -20.06 -12.43 10.29
N LYS A 207 -20.14 -13.37 11.23
CA LYS A 207 -21.22 -13.50 12.21
C LYS A 207 -20.96 -12.64 13.44
N ALA A 208 -19.73 -12.70 13.95
CA ALA A 208 -19.30 -11.94 15.11
C ALA A 208 -17.82 -11.61 15.00
N ASN A 209 -17.43 -10.47 15.56
CA ASN A 209 -16.05 -10.05 15.67
C ASN A 209 -15.70 -9.95 17.16
N LYS A 210 -14.80 -10.81 17.64
CA LYS A 210 -14.55 -10.94 19.09
C LYS A 210 -13.92 -9.70 19.72
N PHE A 211 -13.35 -8.80 18.92
CA PHE A 211 -12.87 -7.51 19.44
C PHE A 211 -14.01 -6.61 19.95
N THR A 212 -15.28 -6.90 19.61
CA THR A 212 -16.44 -6.18 20.21
C THR A 212 -16.64 -6.52 21.68
N GLU A 213 -16.07 -7.62 22.17
CA GLU A 213 -16.19 -8.04 23.57
C GLU A 213 -15.23 -7.29 24.50
N LEU A 214 -14.30 -6.49 23.94
CA LEU A 214 -13.37 -5.69 24.72
C LEU A 214 -14.12 -4.62 25.55
N PRO A 215 -13.97 -4.59 26.89
CA PRO A 215 -14.64 -3.59 27.72
C PRO A 215 -14.28 -2.16 27.31
N TRP A 216 -15.28 -1.28 27.24
CA TRP A 216 -15.16 0.17 26.94
C TRP A 216 -14.76 0.53 25.50
N VAL A 217 -13.97 -0.31 24.84
CA VAL A 217 -13.34 -0.02 23.55
C VAL A 217 -13.83 -0.91 22.41
N GLY A 218 -14.61 -1.96 22.71
CA GLY A 218 -15.19 -2.84 21.70
C GLY A 218 -16.23 -2.16 20.79
N ALA A 219 -16.80 -1.04 21.23
CA ALA A 219 -17.71 -0.21 20.44
C ALA A 219 -17.01 0.83 19.56
N TRP A 220 -15.67 0.90 19.58
CA TRP A 220 -14.93 1.84 18.74
C TRP A 220 -15.09 1.47 17.25
N PRO A 221 -15.21 2.46 16.34
CA PRO A 221 -15.27 2.23 14.90
C PRO A 221 -14.12 1.38 14.34
N ARG A 222 -12.90 1.53 14.90
CA ARG A 222 -11.81 0.57 14.73
C ARG A 222 -11.38 0.09 16.09
N ARG A 223 -11.49 -1.21 16.32
CA ARG A 223 -11.29 -1.79 17.66
C ARG A 223 -9.79 -1.95 17.96
N PRO A 224 -9.38 -1.89 19.23
CA PRO A 224 -8.00 -2.21 19.61
C PRO A 224 -7.63 -3.62 19.19
N LEU A 225 -6.34 -3.84 18.91
CA LEU A 225 -5.74 -5.10 18.46
C LEU A 225 -6.22 -5.64 17.11
N GLU A 226 -7.34 -5.18 16.57
CA GLU A 226 -7.94 -5.71 15.34
C GLU A 226 -7.00 -5.61 14.12
N LEU A 227 -6.43 -4.42 13.87
CA LEU A 227 -5.46 -4.22 12.79
C LEU A 227 -4.13 -4.93 13.06
N ALA A 228 -3.69 -4.96 14.32
CA ALA A 228 -2.47 -5.69 14.70
C ALA A 228 -2.62 -7.20 14.45
N THR A 229 -3.78 -7.78 14.74
CA THR A 229 -4.10 -9.18 14.47
C THR A 229 -4.14 -9.47 12.97
N LEU A 230 -4.71 -8.59 12.15
CA LEU A 230 -4.65 -8.74 10.70
C LEU A 230 -3.20 -8.72 10.19
N ARG A 231 -2.37 -7.79 10.66
CA ARG A 231 -0.96 -7.71 10.25
C ARG A 231 -0.16 -8.93 10.70
N LEU A 232 -0.44 -9.45 11.90
CA LEU A 232 0.13 -10.72 12.37
C LEU A 232 -0.30 -11.90 11.47
N GLN A 233 -1.58 -11.94 11.08
CA GLN A 233 -2.12 -12.95 10.17
C GLN A 233 -1.45 -12.90 8.80
N SER A 234 -1.27 -11.70 8.24
CA SER A 234 -0.56 -11.46 6.99
C SER A 234 0.91 -11.85 7.09
N MET A 235 1.60 -11.47 8.17
CA MET A 235 3.02 -11.80 8.38
C MET A 235 3.26 -13.30 8.36
N ILE A 236 2.49 -14.06 9.15
CA ILE A 236 2.70 -15.51 9.30
C ILE A 236 2.16 -16.26 8.09
N GLY A 237 0.92 -15.97 7.70
CA GLY A 237 0.20 -16.70 6.66
C GLY A 237 0.54 -16.30 5.22
N ILE A 238 1.29 -15.21 5.01
CA ILE A 238 1.74 -14.77 3.69
C ILE A 238 3.25 -14.55 3.69
N SER A 239 3.75 -13.50 4.35
CA SER A 239 5.16 -13.08 4.22
C SER A 239 6.14 -14.19 4.60
N LEU A 240 5.96 -14.85 5.75
CA LEU A 240 6.88 -15.86 6.25
C LEU A 240 6.64 -17.25 5.62
N SER A 241 5.39 -17.71 5.59
CA SER A 241 5.07 -19.05 5.07
C SER A 241 5.28 -19.21 3.56
N LYS A 242 5.22 -18.11 2.81
CA LYS A 242 5.42 -18.08 1.34
C LYS A 242 6.65 -17.27 0.94
N TRP A 243 7.57 -17.01 1.87
CA TRP A 243 8.75 -16.16 1.64
C TRP A 243 9.52 -16.58 0.38
N LYS A 244 9.75 -17.87 0.19
CA LYS A 244 10.50 -18.41 -0.96
C LYS A 244 9.93 -17.97 -2.31
N ASP A 245 8.62 -17.84 -2.40
CA ASP A 245 7.92 -17.56 -3.67
C ASP A 245 7.57 -16.06 -3.82
N LEU A 246 7.67 -15.28 -2.74
CA LEU A 246 7.27 -13.86 -2.70
C LEU A 246 8.46 -12.89 -2.48
N ALA A 247 9.62 -13.39 -2.06
CA ALA A 247 10.80 -12.59 -1.80
C ALA A 247 11.32 -11.92 -3.08
N PRO A 248 11.91 -10.71 -2.96
CA PRO A 248 12.62 -10.10 -4.07
C PRO A 248 13.81 -10.99 -4.50
N ASP A 249 14.09 -11.00 -5.80
CA ASP A 249 15.29 -11.63 -6.35
C ASP A 249 16.53 -10.74 -6.16
N GLU A 250 17.69 -11.25 -6.60
CA GLU A 250 18.97 -10.53 -6.47
C GLU A 250 18.96 -9.17 -7.17
N ALA A 251 18.42 -9.10 -8.39
CA ALA A 251 18.34 -7.85 -9.14
C ALA A 251 17.46 -6.80 -8.42
N ALA A 252 16.34 -7.24 -7.84
CA ALA A 252 15.47 -6.39 -7.06
C ALA A 252 16.15 -5.91 -5.76
N LEU A 253 16.86 -6.80 -5.06
CA LEU A 253 17.63 -6.46 -3.86
C LEU A 253 18.74 -5.43 -4.16
N GLU A 254 19.48 -5.61 -5.26
CA GLU A 254 20.49 -4.67 -5.75
C GLU A 254 19.90 -3.31 -6.13
N ALA A 255 18.70 -3.31 -6.74
CA ALA A 255 17.95 -2.09 -7.05
C ALA A 255 17.40 -1.37 -5.80
N GLY A 256 17.54 -1.96 -4.61
CA GLY A 256 17.13 -1.36 -3.34
C GLY A 256 15.62 -1.43 -3.07
N VAL A 257 14.90 -2.39 -3.67
CA VAL A 257 13.43 -2.46 -3.49
C VAL A 257 13.01 -2.82 -2.07
N LEU A 258 13.90 -3.44 -1.28
CA LEU A 258 13.60 -3.91 0.07
C LEU A 258 13.25 -2.76 1.03
N THR A 259 13.80 -1.56 0.80
CA THR A 259 13.55 -0.36 1.62
C THR A 259 12.69 0.69 0.91
N GLN A 260 12.36 0.46 -0.35
CA GLN A 260 11.48 1.35 -1.11
C GLN A 260 10.06 1.25 -0.56
N LEU A 261 9.44 2.40 -0.30
CA LEU A 261 8.06 2.51 0.14
C LEU A 261 7.09 2.63 -1.05
N GLY A 262 5.79 2.57 -0.76
CA GLY A 262 4.75 2.61 -1.78
C GLY A 262 4.10 3.98 -1.94
N GLY A 263 2.99 3.99 -2.69
CA GLY A 263 2.18 5.18 -2.90
C GLY A 263 0.92 4.91 -3.70
N CYS A 264 0.11 5.95 -3.86
CA CYS A 264 -1.13 5.91 -4.63
C CYS A 264 -1.29 7.22 -5.41
N LEU A 265 -1.71 7.12 -6.66
CA LEU A 265 -1.93 8.24 -7.56
C LEU A 265 -3.26 8.02 -8.30
N ILE A 266 -4.11 9.05 -8.30
CA ILE A 266 -5.33 9.07 -9.11
C ILE A 266 -5.27 10.28 -10.04
N VAL A 267 -5.41 10.01 -11.33
CA VAL A 267 -5.42 11.00 -12.40
C VAL A 267 -6.81 11.01 -13.04
N SER A 268 -7.30 12.19 -13.39
CA SER A 268 -8.53 12.36 -14.17
C SER A 268 -8.29 13.38 -15.27
N ASN A 269 -8.42 12.95 -16.52
CA ASN A 269 -8.22 13.81 -17.71
C ASN A 269 -6.90 14.58 -17.64
N ASP A 270 -5.77 13.86 -17.57
CA ASP A 270 -4.43 14.45 -17.49
C ASP A 270 -4.16 15.33 -16.26
N LYS A 271 -4.99 15.24 -15.21
CA LYS A 271 -4.79 16.00 -13.98
C LYS A 271 -4.71 15.07 -12.76
N PRO A 272 -3.63 15.13 -11.96
CA PRO A 272 -3.61 14.44 -10.66
C PRO A 272 -4.68 15.05 -9.74
N ILE A 273 -5.58 14.20 -9.23
CA ILE A 273 -6.64 14.60 -8.30
C ILE A 273 -6.42 14.03 -6.88
N TYR A 274 -5.55 13.02 -6.76
CA TYR A 274 -5.12 12.49 -5.47
C TYR A 274 -3.70 11.94 -5.58
N GLU A 275 -2.89 12.22 -4.57
CA GLU A 275 -1.54 11.68 -4.42
C GLU A 275 -1.27 11.30 -2.97
N TRP A 276 -0.58 10.18 -2.80
CA TRP A 276 -0.05 9.72 -1.53
C TRP A 276 1.28 9.02 -1.74
N ARG A 277 2.28 9.40 -0.94
CA ARG A 277 3.58 8.71 -0.84
C ARG A 277 3.68 8.19 0.57
N ASP A 278 3.91 6.89 0.73
CA ASP A 278 3.91 6.26 2.03
C ASP A 278 5.02 6.86 2.92
N PRO A 279 4.68 7.40 4.11
CA PRO A 279 5.66 7.93 5.04
C PRO A 279 6.33 6.86 5.91
N GLY A 280 5.95 5.59 5.76
CA GLY A 280 6.54 4.48 6.49
C GLY A 280 5.94 3.11 6.18
N ILE A 281 6.52 2.09 6.82
CA ILE A 281 6.00 0.72 6.77
C ILE A 281 4.69 0.70 7.55
N CYS A 282 3.69 -0.04 7.05
CA CYS A 282 2.33 -0.09 7.59
C CYS A 282 1.58 1.26 7.54
N ALA A 283 2.12 2.29 6.88
CA ALA A 283 1.54 3.63 6.75
C ALA A 283 1.01 3.89 5.32
N VAL A 284 0.30 2.90 4.77
CA VAL A 284 -0.28 2.97 3.42
C VAL A 284 -1.47 3.93 3.35
N VAL A 285 -1.86 4.32 2.15
CA VAL A 285 -2.98 5.24 1.91
C VAL A 285 -4.27 4.77 2.61
N ASN A 286 -5.02 5.73 3.15
CA ASN A 286 -6.35 5.47 3.69
C ASN A 286 -7.40 5.71 2.60
N PHE A 287 -7.96 4.65 2.02
CA PHE A 287 -8.92 4.76 0.91
C PHE A 287 -10.24 5.43 1.33
N GLU A 288 -10.58 5.40 2.61
CA GLU A 288 -11.65 6.19 3.22
C GLU A 288 -11.43 7.69 3.03
N ASP A 289 -10.17 8.14 3.04
CA ASP A 289 -9.82 9.55 2.82
C ASP A 289 -9.63 9.86 1.33
N VAL A 290 -9.27 8.86 0.52
CA VAL A 290 -9.31 8.96 -0.95
C VAL A 290 -10.75 9.25 -1.40
N LEU A 291 -11.71 8.43 -0.97
CA LEU A 291 -13.12 8.54 -1.37
C LEU A 291 -13.78 9.87 -0.95
N LYS A 292 -13.27 10.54 0.08
CA LYS A 292 -13.76 11.88 0.47
C LYS A 292 -13.23 13.00 -0.43
N LYS A 293 -12.17 12.75 -1.19
CA LYS A 293 -11.47 13.77 -1.98
C LYS A 293 -11.76 13.71 -3.48
N ILE A 294 -12.12 12.54 -4.01
CA ILE A 294 -12.26 12.30 -5.46
C ILE A 294 -13.71 12.29 -5.95
#